data_AF-B6Y9A4-F1
#
_entry.id   AF-B6Y9A4-F1
#
_cell.length_a   1.000
_cell.length_b   1.000
_cell.length_c   1.000
_cell.angle_alpha   90.00
_cell.angle_beta   90.00
_cell.angle_gamma   90.00
#
_symmetry.space_group_name_H-M   'P 1'
#
loop_
_entity.id
_entity.type
_entity.pdbx_description
1 polymer ?
#
loop_
_entity_poly.entity_id
_entity_poly.type
_entity_poly.pdbx_seq_one_letter_code
_entity_poly.pdbx_strand_id
1 'polypeptide(L)' 'MPYQGVNVKTIKRFIAGNGNASKSEVIEAVKEKGFLPRDDNESDALALIFYVMNFSKDFNTLKIP' A
#
# COMPACT_ATOMS: atom_id res chain seq x y z
N MET A 1 5.87 -19.19 11.72
CA MET A 1 5.46 -18.60 10.43
C MET A 1 6.52 -17.60 10.01
N PRO A 2 7.17 -17.74 8.83
CA PRO A 2 8.10 -16.73 8.33
C PRO A 2 7.32 -15.48 7.88
N TYR A 3 7.83 -14.30 8.20
CA TYR A 3 7.26 -13.02 7.79
C TYR A 3 8.21 -12.33 6.81
N GLN A 4 7.64 -11.74 5.76
CA GLN A 4 8.39 -10.88 4.86
C GLN A 4 8.08 -9.43 5.21
N GLY A 5 9.10 -8.69 5.65
CA GLY A 5 8.98 -7.25 5.89
C GLY A 5 8.93 -6.48 4.57
N VAL A 6 8.19 -5.38 4.56
CA VAL A 6 8.19 -4.39 3.47
C VAL A 6 8.66 -3.06 4.04
N ASN A 7 9.53 -2.37 3.32
CA ASN A 7 10.00 -1.05 3.75
C ASN A 7 8.85 -0.02 3.69
N VAL A 8 8.66 0.74 4.78
CA VAL A 8 7.60 1.75 4.88
C VAL A 8 7.69 2.80 3.77
N LYS A 9 8.90 3.22 3.37
CA LYS A 9 9.07 4.19 2.28
C LYS A 9 8.58 3.64 0.94
N THR A 10 8.69 2.34 0.72
CA THR A 10 8.18 1.68 -0.49
C THR A 10 6.65 1.75 -0.52
N ILE A 11 6.00 1.42 0.60
CA ILE A 11 4.53 1.49 0.72
C ILE A 11 4.05 2.92 0.51
N LYS A 12 4.68 3.90 1.17
CA LYS A 12 4.34 5.31 1.04
C LYS A 12 4.51 5.84 -0.38
N ARG A 13 5.63 5.52 -1.04
CA ARG A 13 5.83 5.87 -2.46
C ARG A 13 4.78 5.23 -3.37
N PHE A 14 4.40 3.99 -3.09
CA PHE A 14 3.40 3.28 -3.89
C PHE A 14 2.01 3.91 -3.74
N ILE A 15 1.55 4.15 -2.51
CA ILE A 15 0.17 4.61 -2.27
C ILE A 15 0.01 6.11 -2.50
N ALA A 16 0.97 6.93 -2.06
CA ALA A 16 0.91 8.39 -2.04
C ALA A 16 1.90 9.07 -3.01
N GLY A 17 2.63 8.30 -3.84
CA GLY A 17 3.61 8.84 -4.79
C GLY A 17 4.93 9.34 -4.18
N ASN A 18 4.98 9.55 -2.86
CA ASN A 18 6.15 10.06 -2.14
C ASN A 18 6.57 9.13 -0.99
N GLY A 19 7.84 8.69 -0.98
CA GLY A 19 8.36 7.79 0.06
C GLY A 19 8.46 8.42 1.46
N ASN A 20 8.41 9.75 1.55
CA ASN A 20 8.39 10.49 2.82
C ASN A 20 7.00 11.06 3.15
N ALA A 21 5.92 10.55 2.52
CA ALA A 21 4.56 11.01 2.80
C ALA A 21 4.25 10.99 4.30
N SER A 22 3.56 12.04 4.75
CA SER A 22 2.99 12.17 6.10
C SER A 22 1.83 11.18 6.30
N LYS A 23 1.39 11.02 7.55
CA LYS A 23 0.25 10.15 7.87
C LYS A 23 -1.03 10.61 7.17
N SER A 24 -1.26 11.92 7.12
CA SER A 24 -2.43 12.51 6.47
C SER A 24 -2.44 12.26 4.97
N GLU A 25 -1.30 12.41 4.29
CA GLU A 25 -1.18 12.12 2.85
C GLU A 25 -1.47 10.64 2.54
N VAL A 26 -1.06 9.72 3.42
CA VAL A 26 -1.39 8.29 3.25
C VAL A 26 -2.89 8.05 3.44
N ILE A 27 -3.52 8.68 4.44
CA ILE A 27 -4.97 8.58 4.67
C ILE A 27 -5.76 9.12 3.48
N GLU A 28 -5.36 10.28 2.93
CA GLU A 28 -5.98 10.86 1.75
C GLU A 28 -5.83 9.95 0.54
N ALA A 29 -4.64 9.43 0.29
CA ALA A 29 -4.41 8.48 -0.80
C ALA A 29 -5.25 7.21 -0.67
N VAL A 30 -5.42 6.67 0.55
CA VAL A 30 -6.31 5.53 0.81
C VAL A 30 -7.78 5.89 0.59
N LYS A 31 -8.19 7.11 0.94
CA LYS A 31 -9.53 7.64 0.65
C LYS A 31 -9.81 7.77 -0.84
N GLU A 32 -8.83 8.22 -1.62
CA GLU A 32 -8.92 8.27 -3.08
C GLU A 32 -9.07 6.89 -3.72
N LYS A 33 -8.62 5.82 -3.05
CA LYS A 33 -8.86 4.43 -3.46
C LYS A 33 -10.25 3.91 -3.08
N GLY A 34 -11.10 4.74 -2.46
CA GLY A 34 -12.49 4.40 -2.12
C GLY A 34 -12.69 3.81 -0.72
N PHE A 35 -11.70 3.90 0.17
CA PHE A 35 -11.78 3.39 1.54
C PHE A 35 -11.88 4.53 2.56
N LEU A 36 -12.50 4.30 3.72
CA LEU A 36 -12.63 5.31 4.77
C LEU A 36 -11.96 4.82 6.06
N PRO A 37 -10.61 4.85 6.15
CA PRO A 37 -9.90 4.39 7.34
C PRO A 37 -10.24 5.28 8.54
N ARG A 38 -10.42 4.67 9.70
CA ARG A 38 -10.69 5.32 10.99
C ARG A 38 -9.49 6.10 11.49
N ASP A 39 -8.30 5.56 11.31
CA ASP A 39 -7.05 6.09 11.83
C ASP A 39 -5.85 5.77 10.89
N ASP A 40 -4.66 6.19 11.32
CA ASP A 40 -3.42 5.97 10.59
C ASP A 40 -3.03 4.49 10.51
N ASN A 41 -3.29 3.71 11.56
CA ASN A 41 -2.99 2.28 11.57
C ASN A 41 -3.83 1.52 10.54
N GLU A 42 -5.13 1.82 10.45
CA GLU A 42 -6.02 1.23 9.44
C GLU A 42 -5.61 1.66 8.03
N SER A 43 -5.24 2.93 7.86
CA SER A 43 -4.74 3.44 6.59
C SER A 43 -3.45 2.75 6.14
N ASP A 44 -2.47 2.56 7.04
CA ASP A 44 -1.21 1.88 6.73
C ASP A 44 -1.43 0.39 6.39
N ALA A 45 -2.39 -0.27 7.07
CA ALA A 45 -2.76 -1.65 6.77
C ALA A 45 -3.38 -1.77 5.37
N LEU A 46 -4.32 -0.87 5.01
CA LEU A 46 -4.91 -0.82 3.68
C LEU A 46 -3.85 -0.53 2.61
N ALA A 47 -2.93 0.40 2.86
CA ALA A 47 -1.84 0.71 1.94
C ALA A 47 -0.94 -0.51 1.67
N LEU A 48 -0.62 -1.29 2.72
CA LEU A 48 0.13 -2.54 2.57
C LEU A 48 -0.64 -3.58 1.75
N ILE A 49 -1.96 -3.73 1.99
CA ILE A 49 -2.81 -4.64 1.21
C ILE A 49 -2.79 -4.27 -0.26
N PHE A 50 -2.99 -2.99 -0.60
CA PHE A 50 -2.93 -2.52 -1.99
C PHE A 50 -1.57 -2.79 -2.64
N TYR A 51 -0.47 -2.57 -1.92
CA TYR A 51 0.87 -2.83 -2.41
C TYR A 51 1.06 -4.32 -2.76
N VAL A 52 0.67 -5.23 -1.86
CA VAL A 52 0.79 -6.68 -2.08
C VAL A 52 -0.15 -7.17 -3.19
N MET A 53 -1.36 -6.63 -3.28
CA MET A 53 -2.31 -6.98 -4.35
C MET A 53 -1.84 -6.49 -5.71
N ASN A 54 -1.24 -5.30 -5.79
CA ASN A 54 -0.64 -4.81 -7.03
C ASN A 54 0.52 -5.70 -7.46
N PHE A 55 1.44 -6.00 -6.54
CA PHE A 55 2.55 -6.90 -6.80
C PHE A 55 2.07 -8.29 -7.27
N SER A 56 0.97 -8.78 -6.69
CA SER A 56 0.38 -10.08 -7.07
C SER A 56 -0.27 -10.04 -8.46
N LYS A 57 -0.84 -8.90 -8.89
CA LYS A 57 -1.32 -8.74 -10.27
C LYS A 57 -0.16 -8.84 -11.24
N ASP A 58 0.94 -8.14 -10.97
CA ASP A 58 2.15 -8.14 -11.79
C ASP A 58 2.79 -9.55 -11.85
N PHE A 59 2.78 -10.29 -10.74
CA PHE A 59 3.31 -11.65 -10.71
C PHE A 59 2.44 -12.66 -11.48
N ASN A 60 1.11 -12.47 -11.50
CA ASN A 60 0.20 -13.32 -12.25
C ASN A 60 0.18 -12.97 -13.75
N THR A 61 0.39 -11.70 -14.13
CA THR A 61 0.55 -11.29 -15.54
C THR A 61 1.89 -11.73 -16.13
N LEU A 62 2.93 -11.90 -15.31
CA LEU A 62 4.22 -12.50 -15.71
C LEU A 62 4.19 -14.04 -15.85
N LYS A 63 3.08 -14.70 -15.47
CA LYS A 63 2.92 -16.16 -15.49
C LYS A 63 1.97 -16.69 -16.58
N ILE A 64 1.45 -15.81 -17.43
CA ILE A 64 0.72 -16.19 -18.65
C ILE A 64 1.78 -16.36 -19.75
N PRO A 65 1.87 -17.52 -20.45
CA PRO A 65 2.94 -17.81 -21.40
C PRO A 65 3.06 -16.82 -22.56
#